data_AF-Q7V143-F1
#
_entry.id   AF-Q7V143-F1
#
_cell.length_a   1.000
_cell.length_b   1.000
_cell.length_c   1.000
_cell.angle_alpha   90.00
_cell.angle_beta   90.00
_cell.angle_gamma   90.00
#
_symmetry.space_group_name_H-M   'P 1'
#
loop_
_entity.id
_entity.type
_entity.pdbx_description
1 polymer ?
#
loop_
_entity_poly.entity_id
_entity_poly.type
_entity_poly.pdbx_seq_one_letter_code
_entity_poly.pdbx_strand_id
1 'polypeptide(L)'
;MNIYLIGFACALVLILLIQKIINIKKNKNNKLSKFKKKLLSKESNIEKIFSRDDEKTFSDPDININIGIYDNEDITNRKSNIHRARLSKFKKSKLNGETIFIDPDQKIYKYINGKKKFI
;
A
#
# COMPACT_ATOMS: atom_id res chain seq x y z
N MET A 1 -34.28 -16.24 -58.56
CA MET A 1 -33.69 -17.09 -57.52
C MET A 1 -32.29 -16.65 -57.11
N ASN A 2 -31.39 -16.31 -58.06
CA ASN A 2 -30.01 -15.88 -57.75
C ASN A 2 -29.88 -14.55 -56.98
N ILE A 3 -30.75 -13.55 -57.23
CA ILE A 3 -30.67 -12.25 -56.54
C ILE A 3 -30.93 -12.37 -55.02
N TYR A 4 -31.87 -13.22 -54.64
CA TYR A 4 -32.21 -13.49 -53.23
C TYR A 4 -31.11 -14.29 -52.54
N LEU A 5 -30.48 -15.23 -53.28
CA LEU A 5 -29.34 -16.00 -52.78
C LEU A 5 -28.12 -15.11 -52.52
N ILE A 6 -27.86 -14.15 -53.42
CA ILE A 6 -26.80 -13.14 -53.29
C ILE A 6 -27.08 -12.19 -52.12
N GLY A 7 -28.32 -11.72 -51.99
CA GLY A 7 -28.73 -10.88 -50.84
C GLY A 7 -28.55 -11.60 -49.50
N PHE A 8 -28.91 -12.88 -49.44
CA PHE A 8 -28.73 -13.72 -48.26
C PHE A 8 -27.24 -13.94 -47.92
N ALA A 9 -26.40 -14.19 -48.93
CA ALA A 9 -24.96 -14.32 -48.74
C ALA A 9 -24.33 -13.01 -48.22
N CYS A 10 -24.71 -11.86 -48.76
CA CYS A 10 -24.26 -10.55 -48.28
C CYS A 10 -24.69 -10.27 -46.83
N ALA A 11 -25.92 -10.64 -46.46
CA ALA A 11 -26.41 -10.50 -45.09
C ALA A 11 -25.60 -11.36 -44.10
N LEU A 12 -25.25 -12.59 -44.46
CA LEU A 12 -24.41 -13.46 -43.64
C LEU A 12 -23.00 -12.88 -43.44
N VAL A 13 -22.40 -12.32 -44.49
CA VAL A 13 -21.08 -11.67 -44.39
C VAL A 13 -21.12 -10.46 -43.44
N LEU A 14 -22.17 -9.64 -43.53
CA LEU A 14 -22.37 -8.51 -42.62
C LEU A 14 -22.50 -8.94 -41.16
N ILE A 15 -23.26 -10.01 -40.89
CA ILE A 15 -23.41 -10.55 -39.53
C ILE A 15 -22.06 -11.03 -38.98
N LEU A 16 -21.26 -11.73 -39.78
CA LEU A 16 -19.93 -12.20 -39.37
C LEU A 16 -18.96 -11.05 -39.08
N LEU A 17 -19.00 -9.98 -39.87
CA LEU A 17 -18.18 -8.78 -39.65
C LEU A 17 -18.56 -8.08 -38.34
N ILE A 18 -19.86 -7.92 -38.06
CA ILE A 18 -20.35 -7.32 -36.81
C ILE A 18 -19.91 -8.16 -35.60
N GLN A 19 -20.08 -9.49 -35.66
CA GLN A 19 -19.63 -10.40 -34.60
C GLN A 19 -18.12 -10.30 -34.34
N LYS A 20 -17.31 -10.20 -35.40
CA LYS A 20 -15.85 -10.03 -35.30
C LYS A 20 -15.47 -8.74 -34.57
N ILE A 21 -16.13 -7.63 -34.89
CA ILE A 21 -15.89 -6.32 -34.26
C ILE A 21 -16.25 -6.37 -32.75
N ILE A 22 -17.38 -6.95 -32.40
CA ILE A 22 -17.82 -7.10 -31.00
C ILE A 22 -16.81 -7.93 -30.21
N ASN A 23 -16.34 -9.05 -30.78
CA ASN A 23 -15.36 -9.93 -30.14
C ASN A 23 -14.01 -9.24 -29.93
N ILE A 24 -13.51 -8.46 -30.89
CA ILE A 24 -12.27 -7.68 -30.74
C ILE A 24 -12.39 -6.67 -29.60
N LYS A 25 -13.50 -5.92 -29.53
CA LYS A 25 -13.75 -4.94 -28.48
C LYS A 25 -13.84 -5.61 -27.09
N LYS A 26 -14.55 -6.74 -26.99
CA LYS A 26 -14.66 -7.54 -25.76
C LYS A 26 -13.31 -8.08 -25.29
N ASN A 27 -12.47 -8.58 -26.21
CA ASN A 27 -11.14 -9.08 -25.89
C ASN A 27 -10.19 -7.96 -25.42
N LYS A 28 -10.21 -6.79 -26.07
CA LYS A 28 -9.42 -5.61 -25.65
C LYS A 28 -9.79 -5.16 -24.23
N ASN A 29 -11.09 -5.09 -23.92
CA ASN A 29 -11.57 -4.74 -22.58
C ASN A 29 -11.16 -5.76 -21.52
N ASN A 30 -11.15 -7.06 -21.86
CA ASN A 30 -10.69 -8.12 -20.97
C ASN A 30 -9.19 -8.04 -20.67
N LYS A 31 -8.35 -7.65 -21.64
CA LYS A 31 -6.91 -7.43 -21.40
C LYS A 31 -6.68 -6.26 -20.45
N LEU A 32 -7.38 -5.15 -20.64
CA LEU A 32 -7.28 -3.97 -19.78
C LEU A 32 -7.76 -4.26 -18.35
N SER A 33 -8.88 -4.97 -18.19
CA SER A 33 -9.39 -5.34 -16.86
C SER A 33 -8.46 -6.28 -16.11
N LYS A 34 -7.85 -7.26 -16.81
CA LYS A 34 -6.79 -8.12 -16.25
C LYS A 34 -5.57 -7.32 -15.81
N PHE A 35 -5.13 -6.34 -16.61
CA PHE A 35 -4.02 -5.46 -16.24
C PHE A 35 -4.33 -4.65 -14.98
N LYS A 36 -5.49 -3.97 -14.94
CA LYS A 36 -5.93 -3.20 -13.77
C LYS A 36 -6.02 -4.06 -12.51
N LYS A 37 -6.64 -5.25 -12.61
CA LYS A 37 -6.70 -6.19 -11.47
C LYS A 37 -5.32 -6.61 -10.99
N LYS A 38 -4.39 -6.89 -11.92
CA LYS A 38 -3.01 -7.25 -11.56
C LYS A 38 -2.29 -6.08 -10.87
N LEU A 39 -2.49 -4.85 -11.33
CA LEU A 39 -1.93 -3.65 -10.71
C LEU A 39 -2.46 -3.47 -9.27
N LEU A 40 -3.78 -3.47 -9.09
CA LEU A 40 -4.42 -3.37 -7.77
C LEU A 40 -4.01 -4.51 -6.83
N SER A 41 -3.83 -5.72 -7.36
CA SER A 41 -3.35 -6.86 -6.55
C SER A 41 -1.91 -6.67 -6.07
N LYS A 42 -1.05 -6.02 -6.86
CA LYS A 42 0.32 -5.69 -6.44
C LYS A 42 0.32 -4.60 -5.38
N GLU A 43 -0.47 -3.55 -5.57
CA GLU A 43 -0.64 -2.45 -4.61
C GLU A 43 -1.12 -2.97 -3.25
N SER A 44 -2.19 -3.76 -3.22
CA SER A 44 -2.68 -4.37 -1.97
C SER A 44 -1.68 -5.34 -1.33
N ASN A 45 -0.84 -6.02 -2.11
CA ASN A 45 0.23 -6.84 -1.54
C ASN A 45 1.34 -5.98 -0.92
N ILE A 46 1.69 -4.85 -1.54
CA ILE A 46 2.65 -3.87 -1.00
C ILE A 46 2.11 -3.28 0.30
N GLU A 47 0.84 -2.86 0.32
CA GLU A 47 0.16 -2.35 1.52
C GLU A 47 0.21 -3.36 2.66
N LYS A 48 -0.10 -4.64 2.39
CA LYS A 48 0.02 -5.72 3.38
C LYS A 48 1.43 -5.90 3.94
N ILE A 49 2.47 -5.71 3.13
CA ILE A 49 3.86 -5.78 3.61
C ILE A 49 4.11 -4.64 4.60
N PHE A 50 3.74 -3.42 4.22
CA PHE A 50 3.87 -2.24 5.08
C PHE A 50 3.10 -2.37 6.39
N SER A 51 1.87 -2.92 6.37
CA SER A 51 1.09 -3.17 7.58
C SER A 51 1.77 -4.18 8.51
N ARG A 52 2.35 -5.25 7.97
CA ARG A 52 3.07 -6.25 8.78
C ARG A 52 4.33 -5.69 9.42
N ASP A 53 5.08 -4.87 8.68
CA ASP A 53 6.26 -4.19 9.21
C ASP A 53 5.87 -3.21 10.32
N ASP A 54 4.75 -2.50 10.16
CA ASP A 54 4.21 -1.63 11.20
C ASP A 54 3.76 -2.41 12.44
N GLU A 55 3.07 -3.54 12.28
CA GLU A 55 2.65 -4.40 13.40
C GLU A 55 3.84 -4.94 14.18
N LYS A 56 4.86 -5.42 13.47
CA LYS A 56 6.12 -5.89 14.07
C LYS A 56 6.80 -4.76 14.84
N THR A 57 6.85 -3.57 14.24
CA THR A 57 7.43 -2.39 14.88
C THR A 57 6.57 -2.05 16.11
N PHE A 58 5.27 -1.86 15.97
CA PHE A 58 4.39 -1.48 17.07
C PHE A 58 4.47 -2.40 18.31
N SER A 59 4.61 -3.70 18.09
CA SER A 59 4.61 -4.71 19.16
C SER A 59 5.88 -4.72 20.03
N ASP A 60 7.03 -4.34 19.49
CA ASP A 60 8.32 -4.36 20.20
C ASP A 60 8.92 -2.95 20.33
N PRO A 61 8.99 -2.37 21.55
CA PRO A 61 9.52 -1.02 21.77
C PRO A 61 11.04 -0.89 21.54
N ASP A 62 11.79 -1.99 21.51
CA ASP A 62 13.25 -1.98 21.37
C ASP A 62 13.69 -1.96 19.89
N ILE A 63 12.80 -2.32 18.96
CA ILE A 63 13.01 -2.14 17.51
C ILE A 63 13.10 -0.64 17.19
N ASN A 64 14.20 -0.23 16.55
CA ASN A 64 14.44 1.16 16.19
C ASN A 64 13.49 1.66 15.11
N ILE A 65 12.80 2.77 15.37
CA ILE A 65 12.08 3.54 14.35
C ILE A 65 13.04 4.57 13.78
N ASN A 66 13.32 4.48 12.48
CA ASN A 66 14.22 5.43 11.81
C ASN A 66 13.40 6.41 10.95
N ILE A 67 13.48 7.71 11.27
CA ILE A 67 12.92 8.80 10.46
C ILE A 67 14.06 9.31 9.56
N GLY A 68 13.97 9.00 8.27
CA GLY A 68 14.95 9.41 7.28
C GLY A 68 14.68 10.83 6.77
N ILE A 69 15.73 11.48 6.27
CA ILE A 69 15.65 12.84 5.70
C ILE A 69 14.82 12.85 4.40
N TYR A 70 14.78 11.72 3.69
CA TYR A 70 14.03 11.55 2.44
C TYR A 70 12.67 10.87 2.63
N ASP A 71 12.24 10.63 3.87
CA ASP A 71 10.90 10.12 4.11
C ASP A 71 9.87 11.18 3.72
N ASN A 72 8.79 10.75 3.06
CA ASN A 72 7.66 11.65 2.82
C ASN A 72 6.91 11.93 4.15
N GLU A 73 6.02 12.90 4.10
CA GLU A 73 5.24 13.30 5.28
C GLU A 73 4.39 12.16 5.83
N ASP A 74 3.75 11.36 4.97
CA ASP A 74 2.91 10.23 5.38
C ASP A 74 3.71 9.15 6.14
N ILE A 75 4.88 8.78 5.63
CA ILE A 75 5.79 7.81 6.26
C ILE A 75 6.28 8.36 7.60
N THR A 76 6.65 9.65 7.63
CA THR A 76 7.12 10.32 8.85
C THR A 76 6.03 10.35 9.92
N ASN A 77 4.80 10.73 9.54
CA ASN A 77 3.64 10.76 10.42
C ASN A 77 3.30 9.37 10.94
N ARG A 78 3.31 8.35 10.07
CA ARG A 78 3.07 6.96 10.46
C ARG A 78 4.11 6.46 11.48
N LYS A 79 5.40 6.65 11.19
CA LYS A 79 6.50 6.30 12.11
C LYS A 79 6.40 7.03 13.45
N SER A 80 6.10 8.33 13.41
CA SER A 80 5.90 9.17 14.60
C SER A 80 4.71 8.68 15.45
N ASN A 81 3.60 8.31 14.82
CA ASN A 81 2.43 7.76 15.51
C ASN A 81 2.73 6.42 16.19
N ILE A 82 3.46 5.52 15.52
CA ILE A 82 3.92 4.26 16.13
C ILE A 82 4.81 4.55 17.34
N HIS A 83 5.73 5.51 17.23
CA HIS A 83 6.60 5.91 18.33
C HIS A 83 5.80 6.43 19.54
N ARG A 84 4.84 7.33 19.31
CA ARG A 84 3.94 7.88 20.35
C ARG A 84 3.12 6.77 21.02
N ALA A 85 2.54 5.88 20.23
CA ALA A 85 1.75 4.79 20.76
C ALA A 85 2.58 3.82 21.62
N ARG A 86 3.82 3.52 21.21
CA ARG A 86 4.75 2.73 22.03
C ARG A 86 5.13 3.43 23.33
N LEU A 87 5.41 4.73 23.30
CA LEU A 87 5.67 5.50 24.53
C LEU A 87 4.47 5.43 25.47
N SER A 88 3.25 5.57 24.96
CA SER A 88 2.03 5.46 25.77
C SER A 88 1.89 4.07 26.40
N LYS A 89 2.06 3.01 25.60
CA LYS A 89 1.84 1.60 25.99
C LYS A 89 2.96 1.02 26.88
N PHE A 90 4.21 1.18 26.46
CA PHE A 90 5.38 0.53 27.08
C PHE A 90 6.21 1.47 27.95
N LYS A 91 5.91 2.77 27.96
CA LYS A 91 6.70 3.82 28.61
C LYS A 91 8.13 3.99 28.06
N LYS A 92 8.45 3.29 26.96
CA LYS A 92 9.72 3.34 26.25
C LYS A 92 9.52 3.14 24.75
N SER A 93 10.41 3.70 23.95
CA SER A 93 10.45 3.48 22.49
C SER A 93 11.81 3.91 21.93
N LYS A 94 12.34 3.13 20.99
CA LYS A 94 13.60 3.47 20.30
C LYS A 94 13.35 4.27 19.02
N LEU A 95 13.95 5.45 18.91
CA LEU A 95 13.83 6.37 17.78
C LEU A 95 15.22 6.85 17.33
N ASN A 96 15.53 6.74 16.05
CA ASN A 96 16.80 7.15 15.44
C ASN A 96 18.05 6.66 16.20
N GLY A 97 17.98 5.44 16.76
CA GLY A 97 19.04 4.80 17.52
C GLY A 97 19.02 5.11 19.02
N GLU A 98 18.27 6.11 19.46
CA GLU A 98 18.17 6.50 20.86
C GLU A 98 16.95 5.88 21.53
N THR A 99 17.12 5.41 22.77
CA THR A 99 15.99 4.94 23.59
C THR A 99 15.39 6.12 24.34
N ILE A 100 14.12 6.37 24.08
CA ILE A 100 13.32 7.43 24.69
C ILE A 100 12.35 6.80 25.68
N PHE A 101 12.16 7.47 26.81
CA PHE A 101 11.28 7.06 27.89
C PHE A 101 10.27 8.15 28.22
N ILE A 102 9.16 7.77 28.83
CA ILE A 102 8.16 8.69 29.35
C ILE A 102 7.88 8.37 30.82
N ASP A 103 7.95 9.40 31.66
CA ASP A 103 7.65 9.31 33.09
C ASP A 103 6.13 9.24 33.35
N PRO A 104 5.71 8.90 34.58
CA PRO A 104 4.29 9.00 35.00
C PRO A 104 3.68 10.39 34.76
N ASP A 105 4.49 11.45 34.91
CA ASP A 105 4.09 12.85 34.65
C ASP A 105 4.08 13.22 33.15
N GLN A 106 4.15 12.22 32.27
CA GLN A 106 4.23 12.38 30.81
C GLN A 106 5.46 13.15 30.30
N LYS A 107 6.48 13.34 31.13
CA LYS A 107 7.74 13.97 30.73
C LYS A 107 8.61 12.99 29.97
N ILE A 108 9.13 13.44 28.83
CA ILE A 108 9.98 12.64 27.96
C ILE A 108 11.44 12.81 28.40
N TYR A 109 12.18 11.70 28.44
CA TYR A 109 13.60 11.73 28.80
C TYR A 109 14.39 10.62 28.09
N LYS A 110 15.72 10.79 28.07
CA LYS A 110 16.68 9.77 27.66
C LYS A 110 17.84 9.69 28.64
N TYR A 111 18.56 8.56 28.61
CA TYR A 111 19.81 8.41 29.35
C TYR A 111 20.99 8.77 28.44
N ILE A 112 21.81 9.73 28.87
CA ILE A 112 23.09 10.05 28.22
C ILE A 112 24.19 9.78 29.23
N ASN A 113 25.10 8.85 28.92
CA ASN A 113 26.20 8.44 29.81
C ASN A 113 25.72 8.09 31.23
N GLY A 114 24.61 7.34 31.33
CA GLY A 114 24.00 6.94 32.60
C GLY A 114 23.21 8.04 33.33
N LYS A 115 23.21 9.29 32.85
CA LYS A 115 22.44 10.39 33.45
C LYS A 115 21.11 10.59 32.72
N LYS A 116 20.02 10.68 33.50
CA LYS A 116 18.70 11.04 33.00
C LYS A 116 18.70 12.50 32.53
N LYS A 117 18.32 12.74 31.28
CA LYS A 117 18.11 14.08 30.72
C LYS A 117 16.72 14.16 30.11
N PHE A 118 15.96 15.16 30.51
CA PHE A 118 14.68 15.48 29.92
C PHE A 118 14.87 16.10 28.53
N ILE A 119 13.94 15.81 27.64
CA ILE A 119 13.88 16.30 26.25
C ILE A 119 12.74 17.30 26.15
#